data_AF-A0A1H5W1V4-F1
#
_entry.id   AF-A0A1H5W1V4-F1
#
_cell.length_a   1.000
_cell.length_b   1.000
_cell.length_c   1.000
_cell.angle_alpha   90.00
_cell.angle_beta   90.00
_cell.angle_gamma   90.00
#
_symmetry.space_group_name_H-M   'P 1'
#
loop_
_entity.id
_entity.type
_entity.pdbx_description
1 polymer ?
#
loop_
_entity_poly.entity_id
_entity_poly.type
_entity_poly.pdbx_seq_one_letter_code
_entity_poly.pdbx_strand_id
1 'polypeptide(L)' 'MKSAKILPLVTTASLAIFLSGCFEEKMPEVNDTNCKLENIKKLESRAMQQEFSSKCLRRGTFKKSSGEGFTVK' A
#
# COMPACT_ATOMS: atom_id res chain seq x y z
N MET A 1 -15.97 32.90 54.31
CA MET A 1 -15.22 31.80 53.65
C MET A 1 -15.50 31.91 52.16
N LYS A 2 -14.46 32.05 51.31
CA LYS A 2 -14.62 32.37 49.89
C LYS A 2 -14.84 31.06 49.11
N SER A 3 -15.99 30.91 48.48
CA SER A 3 -16.35 29.72 47.71
C SER A 3 -15.47 29.61 46.46
N ALA A 4 -14.54 28.66 46.45
CA ALA A 4 -13.74 28.33 45.28
C ALA A 4 -14.62 27.51 44.31
N LYS A 5 -14.99 28.13 43.18
CA LYS A 5 -15.75 27.48 42.11
C LYS A 5 -14.76 26.71 41.23
N ILE A 6 -14.67 25.40 41.45
CA ILE A 6 -13.84 24.50 40.63
C ILE A 6 -14.59 24.28 39.31
N LEU A 7 -14.06 24.84 38.22
CA LEU A 7 -14.59 24.67 36.87
C LEU A 7 -14.01 23.37 36.29
N PRO A 8 -14.82 22.38 35.88
CA PRO A 8 -14.30 21.15 35.32
C PRO A 8 -13.71 21.42 33.94
N LEU A 9 -12.40 21.21 33.79
CA LEU A 9 -11.70 21.24 32.51
C LEU A 9 -12.08 19.97 31.74
N VAL A 10 -13.13 20.06 30.92
CA VAL A 10 -13.53 18.98 30.01
C VAL A 10 -12.54 18.95 28.85
N THR A 11 -11.51 18.10 28.95
CA THR A 11 -10.63 17.77 27.83
C THR A 11 -11.30 16.73 26.93
N THR A 12 -11.97 17.18 25.88
CA THR A 12 -12.45 16.31 24.81
C THR A 12 -11.26 15.84 23.96
N ALA A 13 -10.83 14.59 24.15
CA ALA A 13 -9.87 13.96 23.26
C ALA A 13 -10.52 13.70 21.90
N SER A 14 -10.18 14.51 20.89
CA SER A 14 -10.61 14.28 19.51
C SER A 14 -9.89 13.06 18.94
N LEU A 15 -10.63 11.94 18.84
CA LEU A 15 -10.17 10.74 18.16
C LEU A 15 -10.26 10.97 16.64
N ALA A 16 -9.16 11.41 16.02
CA ALA A 16 -9.08 11.51 14.56
C ALA A 16 -9.01 10.10 13.96
N ILE A 17 -10.14 9.62 13.43
CA ILE A 17 -10.20 8.36 12.67
C ILE A 17 -9.52 8.64 11.33
N PHE A 18 -8.29 8.16 11.15
CA PHE A 18 -7.64 8.11 9.85
C PHE A 18 -8.37 7.06 8.99
N LEU A 19 -9.39 7.49 8.24
CA LEU A 19 -9.97 6.71 7.15
C LEU A 19 -8.99 6.68 5.97
N SER A 20 -7.81 6.10 6.15
CA SER A 20 -6.92 5.82 5.02
C SER A 20 -7.46 4.61 4.24
N GLY A 21 -8.38 4.91 3.32
CA GLY A 21 -8.47 4.26 2.01
C GLY A 21 -8.94 2.81 1.94
N CYS A 22 -10.25 2.59 2.11
CA CYS A 22 -10.94 1.51 1.39
C CYS A 22 -11.64 2.10 0.16
N PHE A 23 -10.91 2.80 -0.70
CA PHE A 23 -11.38 2.99 -2.07
C PHE A 23 -10.96 1.74 -2.82
N GLU A 24 -11.89 0.80 -2.99
CA GLU A 24 -11.72 -0.35 -3.87
C GLU A 24 -11.73 0.12 -5.33
N GLU A 25 -10.66 0.81 -5.74
CA GLU A 25 -10.41 0.92 -7.17
C GLU A 25 -10.18 -0.49 -7.70
N LYS A 26 -10.93 -0.86 -8.74
CA LYS A 26 -10.92 -2.22 -9.27
C LYS A 26 -9.55 -2.52 -9.88
N MET A 27 -8.75 -3.30 -9.17
CA MET A 27 -7.45 -3.79 -9.63
C MET A 27 -7.62 -4.55 -10.97
N PRO A 28 -6.80 -4.26 -11.99
CA PRO A 28 -6.84 -5.00 -13.26
C PRO A 28 -6.51 -6.49 -13.09
N GLU A 29 -6.82 -7.28 -14.11
CA GLU A 29 -6.37 -8.67 -14.19
C GLU A 29 -4.85 -8.75 -14.39
N VAL A 30 -4.18 -9.67 -13.66
CA VAL A 30 -2.74 -9.90 -13.77
C VAL A 30 -2.45 -10.82 -14.97
N ASN A 31 -2.18 -10.24 -16.14
CA ASN A 31 -1.87 -10.95 -17.38
C ASN A 31 -0.70 -10.29 -18.16
N ASP A 32 -0.25 -10.91 -19.25
CA ASP A 32 0.94 -10.45 -20.01
C ASP A 32 0.79 -9.02 -20.52
N THR A 33 -0.41 -8.68 -20.98
CA THR A 33 -0.73 -7.36 -21.52
C THR A 33 -0.71 -6.31 -20.42
N ASN A 34 -1.37 -6.57 -19.28
CA ASN A 34 -1.50 -5.59 -18.21
C ASN A 34 -0.19 -5.41 -17.43
N CYS A 35 0.65 -6.44 -17.36
CA CYS A 35 1.96 -6.37 -16.69
C CYS A 35 3.04 -5.61 -17.48
N LYS A 36 2.71 -5.05 -18.65
CA LYS A 36 3.64 -4.16 -19.37
C LYS A 36 3.69 -2.79 -18.71
N LEU A 37 4.89 -2.21 -18.65
CA LEU A 37 5.14 -0.94 -17.97
C LEU A 37 4.23 0.20 -18.47
N GLU A 38 3.99 0.25 -19.78
CA GLU A 38 3.09 1.22 -20.41
C GLU A 38 1.64 1.12 -19.96
N ASN A 39 1.19 -0.06 -19.52
CA ASN A 39 -0.17 -0.26 -19.03
C ASN A 39 -0.26 -0.04 -17.51
N ILE A 40 0.78 -0.41 -16.76
CA ILE A 40 0.88 -0.08 -15.32
C ILE A 40 0.88 1.44 -15.12
N LYS A 41 1.59 2.21 -15.95
CA LYS A 41 1.64 3.68 -15.85
C LYS A 41 0.29 4.37 -16.07
N LYS A 42 -0.70 3.69 -16.67
CA LYS A 42 -2.04 4.23 -16.89
C LYS A 42 -2.95 4.11 -15.66
N LEU A 43 -2.52 3.39 -14.62
CA LEU A 43 -3.30 3.27 -13.38
C LEU A 43 -3.27 4.61 -12.63
N GLU A 44 -4.44 5.05 -12.16
CA GLU A 44 -4.66 6.41 -11.63
C GLU A 44 -3.86 6.66 -10.35
N SER A 45 -3.81 5.67 -9.47
CA SER A 45 -3.14 5.77 -8.18
C SER A 45 -1.72 5.20 -8.21
N ARG A 46 -0.75 5.96 -7.67
CA ARG A 46 0.60 5.45 -7.40
C ARG A 46 0.59 4.22 -6.48
N ALA A 47 -0.33 4.17 -5.53
CA ALA A 47 -0.47 3.02 -4.64
C ALA A 47 -0.93 1.78 -5.43
N MET A 48 -1.89 1.94 -6.36
CA MET A 48 -2.31 0.86 -7.25
C MET A 48 -1.17 0.44 -8.19
N GLN A 49 -0.41 1.39 -8.75
CA GLN A 49 0.75 1.07 -9.59
C GLN A 49 1.75 0.18 -8.84
N GLN A 50 2.05 0.51 -7.59
CA GLN A 50 2.98 -0.25 -6.76
C GLN A 50 2.44 -1.64 -6.41
N GLU A 51 1.17 -1.73 -5.97
CA GLU A 51 0.57 -3.01 -5.63
C GLU A 51 0.48 -3.92 -6.86
N PHE A 52 -0.01 -3.40 -7.99
CA PHE A 52 -0.16 -4.15 -9.23
C PHE A 52 1.20 -4.61 -9.78
N SER A 53 2.23 -3.76 -9.73
CA SER A 53 3.60 -4.13 -10.12
C SER A 53 4.14 -5.29 -9.28
N SER A 54 3.89 -5.28 -7.97
CA SER A 54 4.29 -6.37 -7.07
C SER A 54 3.61 -7.69 -7.45
N LYS A 55 2.32 -7.66 -7.82
CA LYS A 55 1.60 -8.85 -8.30
C LYS A 55 2.18 -9.38 -9.62
N CYS A 56 2.49 -8.49 -10.57
CA CYS A 56 3.14 -8.87 -11.82
C CYS A 56 4.53 -9.50 -11.63
N LEU A 57 5.34 -8.98 -10.70
CA LEU A 57 6.67 -9.53 -10.41
C LEU A 57 6.61 -10.95 -9.84
N ARG A 58 5.60 -11.22 -9.01
CA ARG A 58 5.39 -12.54 -8.38
C ARG A 58 4.65 -13.53 -9.29
N ARG A 59 4.26 -13.10 -10.49
CA ARG A 59 3.52 -13.94 -11.42
C ARG A 59 4.43 -15.03 -11.97
N GLY A 60 3.96 -16.27 -11.91
CA GLY A 60 4.69 -17.45 -12.38
C GLY A 60 5.06 -18.39 -11.26
N THR A 61 5.77 -19.46 -11.60
CA THR A 61 6.28 -20.42 -10.62
C THR A 61 7.71 -20.07 -10.24
N PHE A 62 8.06 -20.30 -8.98
CA PHE A 62 9.44 -20.15 -8.52
C PHE A 62 10.37 -21.03 -9.37
N LYS A 63 11.33 -20.40 -10.05
CA LYS A 63 12.39 -21.08 -10.77
C LYS A 63 13.65 -21.01 -9.93
N LYS A 64 14.12 -22.15 -9.44
CA LYS A 64 15.43 -22.25 -8.79
C LYS A 64 16.51 -21.82 -9.79
N SER A 65 17.46 -20.98 -9.37
CA SER A 65 18.63 -20.67 -10.19
C SER A 65 19.42 -21.95 -10.46
N SER A 66 20.13 -22.02 -11.59
CA SER A 66 20.91 -23.20 -12.01
C SER A 66 22.08 -23.55 -11.07
N GLY A 67 22.34 -22.74 -10.04
CA GLY A 67 23.38 -23.03 -9.05
C GLY A 67 24.81 -22.97 -9.59
N GLU A 68 25.03 -22.55 -10.84
CA GLU A 68 26.37 -22.20 -11.31
C GLU A 68 26.80 -20.92 -10.59
N GLY A 69 27.59 -21.13 -9.53
CA GLY A 69 28.04 -20.10 -8.63
C GLY A 69 28.73 -18.96 -9.36
N PHE A 70 28.27 -17.74 -9.09
CA PHE A 70 29.01 -16.52 -9.35
C PHE A 70 30.29 -16.56 -8.50
N THR A 71 31.37 -17.10 -9.06
CA THR A 71 32.71 -16.96 -8.49
C THR A 71 33.16 -15.54 -8.80
N VAL A 72 33.09 -14.67 -7.79
CA VAL A 72 33.76 -13.36 -7.84
C VAL A 72 35.26 -13.66 -7.89
N LYS A 73 35.89 -13.40 -9.04
CA LYS A 73 37.35 -13.35 -9.16
C LYS A 73 37.87 -12.02 -8.63
#